data_AF-A0A844X7W2-F1
#
_entry.id   AF-A0A844X7W2-F1
#
_cell.length_a   1.000
_cell.length_b   1.000
_cell.length_c   1.000
_cell.angle_alpha   90.00
_cell.angle_beta   90.00
_cell.angle_gamma   90.00
#
_symmetry.space_group_name_H-M   'P 1'
#
loop_
_entity.id
_entity.type
_entity.pdbx_description
1 polymer ?
#
loop_
_entity_poly.entity_id
_entity_poly.type
_entity_poly.pdbx_seq_one_letter_code
_entity_poly.pdbx_strand_id
1 'polypeptide(L)'
;MKYFKGEVIFKYSEKDIIKVGNILSKLIFDKEGMFYGLANYLRDEVPFIYTDNILGFYFGIMQNPEELDLFSLEINDVLYKGNAQYIIDMTDRLKFVIKQSPEFEIIED
;
A
#
# COMPACT_ATOMS: atom_id res chain seq x y z
N MET A 1 -19.95 -0.53 12.87
CA MET A 1 -19.15 0.22 11.90
C MET A 1 -18.24 -0.78 11.22
N LYS A 2 -18.18 -0.80 9.88
CA LYS A 2 -17.31 -1.72 9.14
C LYS A 2 -15.92 -1.11 9.03
N TYR A 3 -14.87 -1.90 9.15
CA TYR A 3 -13.47 -1.48 9.08
C TYR A 3 -12.81 -2.10 7.85
N PHE A 4 -11.91 -1.38 7.18
CA PHE A 4 -11.22 -1.89 6.01
C PHE A 4 -9.80 -2.33 6.36
N LYS A 5 -9.42 -3.51 5.89
CA LYS A 5 -8.04 -3.99 5.90
C LYS A 5 -7.73 -4.70 4.59
N GLY A 6 -6.49 -4.64 4.13
CA GLY A 6 -6.02 -5.47 3.03
C GLY A 6 -4.53 -5.28 2.83
N GLU A 7 -3.86 -6.29 2.29
CA GLU A 7 -2.42 -6.26 2.05
C GLU A 7 -2.10 -7.02 0.77
N VAL A 8 -1.17 -6.49 -0.03
CA VAL A 8 -0.65 -7.18 -1.22
C VAL A 8 0.84 -7.00 -1.29
N ILE A 9 1.55 -8.11 -1.45
CA ILE A 9 2.98 -8.15 -1.71
C ILE A 9 3.20 -8.28 -3.22
N PHE A 10 4.11 -7.47 -3.75
CA PHE A 10 4.44 -7.48 -5.17
C PHE A 10 5.88 -7.04 -5.40
N LYS A 11 6.41 -7.39 -6.57
CA LYS A 11 7.74 -6.99 -7.03
C LYS A 11 7.67 -5.90 -8.08
N TYR A 12 8.69 -5.04 -8.07
CA TYR A 12 8.93 -4.03 -9.10
C TYR A 12 10.44 -3.80 -9.31
N SER A 13 10.86 -3.91 -10.58
CA SER A 13 12.28 -4.01 -10.96
C SER A 13 13.10 -2.75 -10.70
N GLU A 14 12.48 -1.57 -10.68
CA GLU A 14 13.21 -0.31 -10.52
C GLU A 14 13.52 0.05 -9.07
N LYS A 15 12.97 -0.69 -8.09
CA LYS A 15 13.37 -0.57 -6.68
C LYS A 15 13.21 0.85 -6.10
N ASP A 16 12.25 1.61 -6.60
CA ASP A 16 12.00 2.99 -6.20
C ASP A 16 10.59 3.11 -5.61
N ILE A 17 10.52 3.30 -4.29
CA ILE A 17 9.26 3.43 -3.56
C ILE A 17 8.46 4.67 -3.98
N ILE A 18 9.11 5.77 -4.38
CA ILE A 18 8.42 6.99 -4.84
C ILE A 18 7.79 6.73 -6.20
N LYS A 19 8.48 6.01 -7.09
CA LYS A 19 7.92 5.63 -8.39
C LYS A 19 6.75 4.66 -8.23
N VAL A 20 6.88 3.65 -7.36
CA VAL A 20 5.77 2.74 -6.99
C VAL A 20 4.58 3.55 -6.46
N GLY A 21 4.84 4.50 -5.56
CA GLY A 21 3.84 5.41 -5.02
C GLY A 21 3.12 6.21 -6.10
N ASN A 22 3.81 6.72 -7.11
CA ASN A 22 3.18 7.48 -8.20
C ASN A 22 2.29 6.59 -9.10
N ILE A 23 2.77 5.39 -9.46
CA ILE A 23 1.98 4.42 -10.23
C ILE A 23 0.70 4.06 -9.46
N LEU A 24 0.83 3.69 -8.19
CA LEU A 24 -0.31 3.34 -7.34
C LEU A 24 -1.23 4.53 -7.09
N SER A 25 -0.69 5.75 -6.97
CA SER A 25 -1.49 6.97 -6.86
C SER A 25 -2.41 7.09 -8.08
N LYS A 26 -1.85 6.90 -9.28
CA LYS A 26 -2.60 6.99 -10.53
C LYS A 26 -3.65 5.87 -10.66
N LEU A 27 -3.32 4.64 -10.26
CA LEU A 27 -4.23 3.50 -10.34
C LEU A 27 -5.41 3.59 -9.35
N ILE A 28 -5.16 4.06 -8.13
CA ILE A 28 -6.17 4.04 -7.05
C ILE A 28 -7.00 5.33 -7.05
N PHE A 29 -6.38 6.48 -7.31
CA PHE A 29 -6.99 7.81 -7.12
C PHE A 29 -7.11 8.63 -8.41
N ASP A 30 -6.65 8.11 -9.55
CA ASP A 30 -6.55 8.84 -10.83
C ASP A 30 -5.70 10.13 -10.75
N LYS A 31 -4.80 10.21 -9.77
CA LYS A 31 -3.96 11.39 -9.49
C LYS A 31 -2.56 10.96 -9.05
N GLU A 32 -1.52 11.68 -9.44
CA GLU A 32 -0.15 11.43 -8.99
C GLU A 32 0.16 12.08 -7.64
N GLY A 33 1.21 11.60 -6.95
CA GLY A 33 1.69 12.20 -5.70
C GLY A 33 0.73 12.08 -4.52
N MET A 34 -0.13 11.07 -4.50
CA MET A 34 -1.05 10.82 -3.38
C MET A 34 -0.38 10.11 -2.22
N PHE A 35 0.69 9.35 -2.49
CA PHE A 35 1.56 8.81 -1.45
C PHE A 35 2.65 9.83 -1.13
N TYR A 36 2.66 10.30 0.10
CA TYR A 36 3.65 11.21 0.63
C TYR A 36 3.98 10.75 2.06
N GLY A 37 5.21 10.29 2.24
CA GLY A 37 5.76 9.92 3.54
C GLY A 37 7.21 10.33 3.52
N LEU A 38 7.66 10.91 4.63
CA LEU A 38 9.06 11.31 4.77
C LEU A 38 9.94 10.11 4.41
N ALA A 39 10.96 10.34 3.58
CA ALA A 39 12.13 9.46 3.48
C ALA A 39 12.82 9.20 4.85
N ASN A 40 12.33 9.84 5.92
CA ASN A 40 12.77 9.74 7.31
C ASN A 40 11.70 9.21 8.28
N TYR A 41 10.48 8.83 7.85
CA TYR A 41 9.52 8.10 8.71
C TYR A 41 9.76 6.60 8.51
N LEU A 42 10.83 6.12 9.13
CA LEU A 42 11.12 4.71 9.24
C LEU A 42 10.08 4.09 10.20
N ARG A 43 9.05 3.42 9.67
CA ARG A 43 8.32 2.45 10.48
C ARG A 43 9.23 1.23 10.56
N ASP A 44 9.77 0.97 11.74
CA ASP A 44 10.67 -0.16 12.01
C ASP A 44 11.90 -0.21 11.07
N GLU A 45 12.50 0.95 10.74
CA GLU A 45 13.68 1.05 9.84
C GLU A 45 13.42 0.69 8.36
N VAL A 46 12.16 0.55 7.97
CA VAL A 46 11.76 0.23 6.59
C VAL A 46 11.33 1.50 5.84
N PRO A 47 11.79 1.73 4.59
CA PRO A 47 11.27 2.80 3.76
C PRO A 47 9.74 2.69 3.61
N PHE A 48 9.04 3.77 3.96
CA PHE A 48 7.59 3.80 4.03
C PHE A 48 7.03 5.11 3.49
N ILE A 49 6.01 5.02 2.64
CA ILE A 49 5.20 6.16 2.19
C ILE A 49 3.72 5.84 2.34
N TYR A 50 2.89 6.85 2.58
CA TYR A 50 1.47 6.64 2.86
C TYR A 50 0.61 7.77 2.30
N THR A 51 -0.70 7.54 2.24
CA THR A 51 -1.69 8.58 1.86
C THR A 51 -2.25 9.27 3.09
N ASP A 52 -2.90 10.42 2.88
CA ASP A 52 -3.66 11.07 3.95
C ASP A 52 -4.74 10.12 4.44
N ASN A 53 -5.27 10.42 5.63
CA ASN A 53 -6.48 9.76 6.07
C ASN A 53 -7.62 10.12 5.10
N ILE A 54 -7.95 9.18 4.21
CA ILE A 54 -9.02 9.27 3.24
C ILE A 54 -10.19 8.48 3.82
N LEU A 55 -11.25 9.19 4.22
CA LEU A 55 -12.51 8.59 4.68
C LEU A 55 -12.36 7.61 5.87
N GLY A 56 -11.35 7.79 6.72
CA GLY A 56 -11.12 6.98 7.91
C GLY A 56 -10.04 5.90 7.76
N PHE A 57 -9.45 5.73 6.58
CA PHE A 57 -8.37 4.78 6.31
C PHE A 57 -7.20 5.44 5.57
N TYR A 58 -6.03 4.82 5.62
CA TYR A 58 -4.88 5.19 4.79
C TYR A 58 -4.41 4.00 3.97
N PHE A 59 -3.69 4.30 2.88
CA PHE A 59 -2.87 3.34 2.18
C PHE A 59 -1.41 3.54 2.57
N GLY A 60 -0.69 2.45 2.82
CA GLY A 60 0.74 2.46 3.13
C GLY A 60 1.50 1.59 2.12
N ILE A 61 2.67 2.05 1.68
CA ILE A 61 3.60 1.28 0.88
C ILE A 61 4.87 1.11 1.69
N MET A 62 5.31 -0.14 1.86
CA MET A 62 6.59 -0.50 2.45
C MET A 62 7.49 -1.09 1.36
N GLN A 63 8.77 -0.76 1.37
CA GLN A 63 9.79 -1.38 0.54
C GLN A 63 10.71 -2.23 1.42
N ASN A 64 10.85 -3.52 1.14
CA ASN A 64 11.70 -4.40 1.94
C ASN A 64 13.17 -3.92 1.90
N PRO A 65 13.85 -3.72 3.05
CA PRO A 65 15.20 -3.16 3.09
C PRO A 65 16.29 -4.16 2.63
N GLU A 66 16.02 -5.46 2.68
CA GLU A 66 16.93 -6.53 2.24
C GLU A 66 16.67 -6.94 0.79
N GLU A 67 15.42 -6.88 0.35
CA GLU A 67 14.98 -7.18 -1.02
C GLU A 67 14.30 -5.96 -1.65
N LEU A 68 15.10 -5.02 -2.15
CA LEU A 68 14.61 -3.70 -2.60
C LEU A 68 13.60 -3.75 -3.77
N ASP A 69 13.50 -4.85 -4.50
CA ASP A 69 12.46 -5.05 -5.52
C ASP A 69 11.12 -5.51 -4.93
N LEU A 70 11.05 -5.84 -3.64
CA LEU A 70 9.85 -6.33 -2.96
C LEU A 70 9.14 -5.20 -2.20
N PHE A 71 7.83 -5.08 -2.42
CA PHE A 71 6.98 -4.06 -1.83
C PHE A 71 5.73 -4.68 -1.22
N SER A 72 5.20 -4.03 -0.18
CA SER A 72 3.86 -4.31 0.36
C SER A 72 3.00 -3.05 0.26
N LEU A 73 1.79 -3.19 -0.29
CA LEU A 73 0.73 -2.19 -0.25
C LEU A 73 -0.32 -2.64 0.76
N GLU A 74 -0.54 -1.84 1.79
CA GLU A 74 -1.59 -2.05 2.80
C GLU A 74 -2.66 -0.97 2.74
N ILE A 75 -3.91 -1.34 3.02
CA ILE A 75 -4.99 -0.42 3.42
C ILE A 75 -5.36 -0.73 4.86
N ASN A 76 -5.39 0.28 5.71
CA ASN A 76 -5.74 0.12 7.12
C ASN A 76 -6.67 1.24 7.59
N ASP A 77 -7.74 0.84 8.27
CA ASP A 77 -8.65 1.76 8.95
C ASP A 77 -8.02 2.36 10.22
N VAL A 78 -7.92 3.69 10.29
CA VAL A 78 -7.31 4.43 11.40
C VAL A 78 -8.23 4.43 12.63
N LEU A 79 -9.54 4.28 12.43
CA LEU A 79 -10.55 4.28 13.49
C LEU A 79 -10.78 2.88 14.09
N TYR A 80 -10.01 1.88 13.65
CA TYR A 80 -10.11 0.52 14.16
C TYR A 80 -9.79 0.46 15.66
N LYS A 81 -10.83 0.22 16.48
CA LYS A 81 -10.72 -0.01 17.93
C LYS A 81 -10.69 -1.49 18.33
N GLY A 82 -10.07 -2.36 17.52
CA GLY A 82 -9.72 -3.71 17.95
C GLY A 82 -10.82 -4.79 17.84
N ASN A 83 -11.96 -4.52 17.20
CA ASN A 83 -13.00 -5.54 17.06
C ASN A 83 -13.04 -6.15 15.64
N ALA A 84 -12.43 -7.33 15.51
CA ALA A 84 -12.25 -8.05 14.24
C ALA A 84 -13.56 -8.50 13.57
N GLN A 85 -14.70 -8.49 14.28
CA GLN A 85 -15.99 -8.96 13.77
C GLN A 85 -16.56 -8.12 12.60
N TYR A 86 -16.01 -6.94 12.34
CA TYR A 86 -16.51 -6.01 11.32
C TYR A 86 -15.48 -5.65 10.25
N ILE A 87 -14.43 -6.46 10.08
CA ILE A 87 -13.42 -6.24 9.05
C ILE A 87 -13.96 -6.65 7.67
N ILE A 88 -13.83 -5.74 6.72
CA ILE A 88 -13.93 -6.02 5.29
C ILE A 88 -12.50 -6.17 4.77
N ASP A 89 -12.21 -7.37 4.28
CA ASP A 89 -10.96 -7.65 3.58
C ASP A 89 -11.01 -7.08 2.15
N MET A 90 -10.03 -6.25 1.84
CA MET A 90 -9.86 -5.55 0.57
C MET A 90 -8.71 -6.14 -0.26
N THR A 91 -8.04 -7.19 0.22
CA THR A 91 -6.87 -7.81 -0.41
C THR A 91 -7.10 -8.15 -1.88
N ASP A 92 -8.17 -8.85 -2.22
CA ASP A 92 -8.46 -9.21 -3.62
C ASP A 92 -8.72 -7.99 -4.51
N ARG A 93 -9.29 -6.92 -3.94
CA ARG A 93 -9.50 -5.66 -4.66
C ARG A 93 -8.19 -4.94 -4.90
N LEU A 94 -7.28 -4.93 -3.92
CA LEU A 94 -5.94 -4.40 -4.09
C LEU A 94 -5.17 -5.20 -5.15
N LYS A 95 -5.25 -6.54 -5.13
CA LYS A 95 -4.65 -7.42 -6.16
C LYS A 95 -5.19 -7.07 -7.54
N PHE A 96 -6.49 -6.87 -7.68
CA PHE A 96 -7.11 -6.47 -8.95
C PHE A 96 -6.57 -5.14 -9.47
N VAL A 97 -6.37 -4.15 -8.58
CA VAL A 97 -5.80 -2.83 -8.95
C VAL A 97 -4.34 -2.96 -9.35
N ILE A 98 -3.52 -3.66 -8.56
CA ILE A 98 -2.09 -3.85 -8.86
C ILE A 98 -1.91 -4.56 -10.21
N LYS A 99 -2.75 -5.56 -10.53
CA LYS A 99 -2.76 -6.27 -11.83
C LYS A 99 -3.01 -5.36 -13.04
N GLN A 100 -3.49 -4.14 -12.86
CA GLN A 100 -3.63 -3.17 -13.95
C GLN A 100 -2.29 -2.57 -14.40
N SER A 101 -1.25 -2.65 -13.55
CA SER A 101 0.12 -2.31 -13.93
C SER A 101 0.88 -3.59 -14.31
N PRO A 102 1.25 -3.79 -15.60
CA PRO A 102 2.00 -4.96 -16.03
C PRO A 102 3.44 -4.99 -15.51
N GLU A 103 3.91 -3.87 -14.95
CA GLU A 103 5.25 -3.73 -14.37
C GLU A 103 5.37 -4.39 -13.00
N PHE A 104 4.23 -4.62 -12.34
CA PHE A 104 4.16 -5.21 -11.01
C PHE A 104 3.89 -6.71 -11.09
N GLU A 105 4.73 -7.49 -10.42
CA GLU A 105 4.55 -8.93 -10.28
C GLU A 105 4.00 -9.23 -8.89
N ILE A 106 2.73 -9.63 -8.79
CA ILE A 106 2.14 -10.00 -7.50
C ILE A 106 2.77 -11.32 -7.02
N ILE A 107 3.20 -11.34 -5.77
CA ILE A 107 3.64 -12.56 -5.10
C ILE A 107 2.38 -13.23 -4.54
N GLU A 108 2.07 -14.42 -5.06
CA GLU A 108 0.98 -15.24 -4.53
C GLU A 108 1.51 -16.02 -3.30
N ASP A 109 0.84 -15.86 -2.16
CA ASP A 109 1.03 -16.70 -0.97
C ASP A 109 0.55 -18.14 -1.19
#